data_AF-A0A7J9Q5V4-F1
#
_entry.id   AF-A0A7J9Q5V4-F1
#
_cell.length_a   1.000
_cell.length_b   1.000
_cell.length_c   1.000
_cell.angle_alpha   90.00
_cell.angle_beta   90.00
_cell.angle_gamma   90.00
#
_symmetry.space_group_name_H-M   'P 1'
#
loop_
_entity.id
_entity.type
_entity.pdbx_description
1 polymer ?
#
loop_
_entity_poly.entity_id
_entity_poly.type
_entity_poly.pdbx_seq_one_letter_code
_entity_poly.pdbx_strand_id
1 'polypeptide(L)'
;MARDFIVTPWEVKGEVDYDKLVKQFGTSIISDSLFNKIKKHTGKLHYMLRRKIFFSHRDLDILLDEYEQGKKFALYTGRGPSGHTHMGHIIPWIFTKWLQDAFDAPLYFQITDDEKFLCKPKLTKEETKKFSYENALDLIALGFNPKKTFIIIDTEYSKTLYNIAIQ
;
A
#
# COMPACT_ATOMS: atom_id res chain seq x y z
N MET A 1 31.12 -5.61 -11.92
CA MET A 1 30.68 -4.37 -11.23
C MET A 1 29.18 -4.49 -11.04
N ALA A 2 28.67 -4.40 -9.80
CA ALA A 2 27.23 -4.38 -9.59
C ALA A 2 26.67 -3.17 -10.33
N ARG A 3 25.68 -3.38 -11.21
CA ARG A 3 25.02 -2.27 -11.91
C ARG A 3 24.33 -1.41 -10.85
N ASP A 4 24.55 -0.11 -10.90
CA ASP A 4 23.81 0.82 -10.04
C ASP A 4 22.39 0.96 -10.59
N PHE A 5 21.41 0.81 -9.69
CA PHE A 5 19.99 1.02 -9.95
C PHE A 5 19.48 2.16 -9.06
N ILE A 6 18.37 2.78 -9.48
CA ILE A 6 17.72 3.86 -8.74
C ILE A 6 16.31 3.38 -8.38
N VAL A 7 15.93 3.48 -7.11
CA VAL A 7 14.56 3.26 -6.63
C VAL A 7 14.18 4.43 -5.74
N THR A 8 13.21 5.21 -6.18
CA THR A 8 12.60 6.32 -5.44
C THR A 8 11.08 6.24 -5.56
N PRO A 9 10.31 7.00 -4.76
CA PRO A 9 8.86 7.03 -4.89
C PRO A 9 8.33 7.45 -6.29
N TRP A 10 9.17 8.10 -7.12
CA TRP A 10 8.76 8.61 -8.43
C TRP A 10 9.44 7.92 -9.61
N GLU A 11 10.53 7.19 -9.39
CA GLU A 11 11.35 6.62 -10.44
C GLU A 11 12.02 5.31 -10.03
N VAL A 12 11.98 4.33 -10.94
CA VAL A 12 12.76 3.09 -10.87
C VAL A 12 13.55 2.93 -12.17
N LYS A 13 14.87 2.77 -12.08
CA LYS A 13 15.77 2.63 -13.23
C LYS A 13 16.81 1.54 -12.98
N GLY A 14 17.15 0.81 -14.04
CA GLY A 14 18.14 -0.26 -14.01
C GLY A 14 17.55 -1.61 -13.57
N GLU A 15 18.43 -2.60 -13.48
CA GLU A 15 18.10 -3.94 -13.00
C GLU A 15 18.18 -3.95 -11.47
N VAL A 16 17.03 -4.04 -10.80
CA VAL A 16 16.93 -3.89 -9.35
C VAL A 16 17.37 -5.18 -8.66
N ASP A 17 18.40 -5.08 -7.83
CA ASP A 17 18.80 -6.14 -6.88
C ASP A 17 18.07 -5.90 -5.55
N TYR A 18 17.06 -6.74 -5.28
CA TYR A 18 16.22 -6.62 -4.10
C TYR A 18 16.96 -6.91 -2.79
N ASP A 19 18.00 -7.74 -2.78
CA ASP A 19 18.81 -8.01 -1.58
C ASP A 19 19.66 -6.78 -1.22
N LYS A 20 20.21 -6.09 -2.23
CA LYS A 20 20.89 -4.81 -2.06
C LYS A 20 19.91 -3.72 -1.61
N LEU A 21 18.71 -3.67 -2.19
CA LEU A 21 17.68 -2.69 -1.86
C LEU A 21 17.24 -2.78 -0.39
N VAL A 22 17.05 -4.00 0.12
CA VAL A 22 16.68 -4.24 1.54
C VAL A 22 17.72 -3.68 2.49
N LYS A 23 19.01 -3.91 2.20
CA LYS A 23 20.11 -3.36 2.99
C LYS A 23 20.17 -1.83 2.91
N GLN A 24 20.00 -1.26 1.72
CA GLN A 24 20.01 0.19 1.52
C GLN A 24 18.87 0.90 2.26
N PHE A 25 17.67 0.31 2.25
CA PHE A 25 16.49 0.87 2.88
C PHE A 25 16.35 0.47 4.35
N GLY A 26 17.23 -0.37 4.88
CA GLY A 26 17.19 -0.84 6.27
C GLY A 26 15.90 -1.58 6.62
N THR A 27 15.37 -2.37 5.69
CA THR A 27 14.20 -3.23 5.91
C THR A 27 14.63 -4.66 6.24
N SER A 28 13.68 -5.48 6.70
CA SER A 28 13.91 -6.89 7.00
C SER A 28 13.26 -7.78 5.95
N ILE A 29 13.90 -8.90 5.59
CA ILE A 29 13.27 -9.92 4.75
C ILE A 29 12.17 -10.63 5.55
N ILE A 30 11.03 -10.90 4.91
CA ILE A 30 9.97 -11.70 5.54
C ILE A 30 10.49 -13.13 5.69
N SER A 31 10.73 -13.52 6.94
CA SER A 31 11.25 -14.85 7.29
C SER A 31 10.19 -15.94 7.17
N ASP A 32 10.65 -17.20 7.12
CA ASP A 32 9.75 -18.35 7.17
C ASP A 32 8.94 -18.41 8.48
N SER A 33 9.50 -17.90 9.58
CA SER A 33 8.77 -17.79 10.86
C SER A 33 7.59 -16.82 10.74
N LEU A 34 7.75 -15.68 10.05
CA LEU A 34 6.66 -14.74 9.78
C LEU A 34 5.64 -15.32 8.82
N PHE A 35 6.07 -16.02 7.76
CA PHE A 35 5.14 -16.73 6.87
C PHE A 35 4.27 -17.74 7.64
N ASN A 36 4.86 -18.47 8.59
CA ASN A 36 4.12 -19.40 9.43
C ASN A 36 3.16 -18.70 10.39
N LYS A 37 3.56 -17.58 11.02
CA LYS A 37 2.66 -16.77 11.86
C LYS A 37 1.47 -16.22 11.07
N ILE A 38 1.72 -15.68 9.87
CA ILE A 38 0.65 -15.20 8.99
C ILE A 38 -0.29 -16.35 8.62
N LYS A 39 0.25 -17.50 8.20
CA LYS A 39 -0.55 -18.67 7.83
C LYS A 39 -1.39 -19.19 9.00
N LYS A 40 -0.86 -19.17 10.23
CA LYS A 40 -1.58 -19.56 11.45
C LYS A 40 -2.85 -18.72 11.65
N HIS A 41 -2.77 -17.40 11.45
CA HIS A 41 -3.91 -16.49 11.67
C HIS A 41 -4.86 -16.40 10.48
N THR A 42 -4.34 -16.54 9.27
CA THR A 42 -5.12 -16.36 8.02
C THR A 42 -5.62 -17.67 7.41
N GLY A 43 -5.23 -18.82 7.98
CA GLY A 43 -5.52 -20.18 7.47
C GLY A 43 -4.74 -20.56 6.20
N LYS A 44 -4.34 -19.59 5.36
CA LYS A 44 -3.58 -19.82 4.13
C LYS A 44 -2.64 -18.66 3.84
N LEU A 45 -1.44 -18.97 3.36
CA LEU A 45 -0.51 -17.92 2.92
C LEU A 45 -0.90 -17.43 1.53
N HIS A 46 -1.03 -16.12 1.31
CA HIS A 46 -1.33 -15.56 -0.02
C HIS A 46 -0.27 -15.95 -1.06
N TYR A 47 -0.64 -16.09 -2.34
CA TYR A 47 0.32 -16.50 -3.38
C TYR A 47 1.47 -15.50 -3.54
N MET A 48 1.21 -14.21 -3.32
CA MET A 48 2.23 -13.17 -3.39
C MET A 48 3.27 -13.27 -2.26
N LEU A 49 2.92 -13.86 -1.11
CA LEU A 49 3.88 -14.18 -0.05
C LEU A 49 4.62 -15.49 -0.37
N ARG A 50 3.89 -16.54 -0.79
CA ARG A 50 4.50 -17.84 -1.17
C ARG A 50 5.53 -17.69 -2.30
N ARG A 51 5.27 -16.82 -3.27
CA ARG A 51 6.15 -16.53 -4.41
C ARG A 51 7.13 -15.39 -4.14
N LYS A 52 7.19 -14.87 -2.90
CA LYS A 52 8.08 -13.77 -2.48
C LYS A 52 7.96 -12.51 -3.36
N ILE A 53 6.75 -12.21 -3.84
CA ILE A 53 6.44 -10.92 -4.52
C ILE A 53 6.47 -9.81 -3.47
N PHE A 54 5.85 -10.03 -2.31
CA PHE A 54 6.14 -9.27 -1.09
C PHE A 54 7.28 -9.99 -0.37
N PHE A 55 8.45 -9.35 -0.31
CA PHE A 55 9.69 -9.98 0.17
C PHE A 55 10.27 -9.31 1.41
N SER A 56 9.98 -8.03 1.67
CA SER A 56 10.49 -7.28 2.82
C SER A 56 9.38 -6.65 3.67
N HIS A 57 9.70 -6.33 4.92
CA HIS A 57 8.80 -5.67 5.86
C HIS A 57 9.55 -4.72 6.82
N ARG A 58 8.78 -3.96 7.60
CA ARG A 58 9.20 -3.26 8.82
C ARG A 58 8.17 -3.59 9.91
N ASP A 59 8.62 -3.99 11.09
CA ASP A 59 7.82 -4.22 12.31
C ASP A 59 6.59 -5.14 12.15
N LEU A 60 6.61 -6.05 11.15
CA LEU A 60 5.53 -7.01 10.92
C LEU A 60 5.48 -8.07 12.03
N ASP A 61 6.64 -8.43 12.57
CA ASP A 61 6.80 -9.24 13.76
C ASP A 61 6.08 -8.60 14.96
N ILE A 62 6.32 -7.32 15.21
CA ILE A 62 5.67 -6.56 16.29
C ILE A 62 4.15 -6.54 16.07
N LEU A 63 3.69 -6.21 14.85
CA LEU A 63 2.26 -6.16 14.54
C LEU A 63 1.57 -7.50 14.78
N LEU A 64 2.19 -8.62 14.37
CA LEU A 64 1.63 -9.96 14.57
C LEU A 64 1.62 -10.35 16.05
N ASP A 65 2.64 -9.99 16.82
CA ASP A 65 2.69 -10.26 18.26
C ASP A 65 1.64 -9.44 19.03
N GLU A 66 1.41 -8.19 18.63
CA GLU A 66 0.33 -7.35 19.18
C GLU A 66 -1.06 -7.90 18.82
N TYR A 67 -1.23 -8.38 17.59
CA TYR A 67 -2.47 -9.03 17.15
C TYR A 67 -2.76 -10.30 17.97
N GLU A 68 -1.73 -11.11 18.28
CA GLU A 68 -1.87 -12.30 19.14
C GLU A 68 -2.29 -11.94 20.58
N GLN A 69 -1.99 -10.73 21.05
CA GLN A 69 -2.44 -10.20 22.33
C GLN A 69 -3.86 -9.60 22.28
N GLY A 70 -4.55 -9.71 21.14
CA GLY A 70 -5.90 -9.18 20.94
C GLY A 70 -5.95 -7.68 20.65
N LYS A 71 -4.79 -7.03 20.41
CA LYS A 71 -4.78 -5.63 19.95
C LYS A 71 -5.27 -5.56 18.50
N LYS A 72 -6.03 -4.51 18.20
CA LYS A 72 -6.55 -4.24 16.87
C LYS A 72 -5.56 -3.36 16.11
N PHE A 73 -5.46 -3.58 14.80
CA PHE A 73 -4.70 -2.73 13.89
C PHE A 73 -5.57 -2.31 12.69
N ALA A 74 -5.09 -1.35 11.92
CA ALA A 74 -5.71 -0.90 10.69
C ALA A 74 -4.75 -1.09 9.50
N LEU A 75 -5.32 -1.28 8.32
CA LEU A 75 -4.60 -1.28 7.06
C LEU A 75 -4.59 0.13 6.49
N TYR A 76 -3.47 0.52 5.88
CA TYR A 76 -3.32 1.76 5.16
C TYR A 76 -2.54 1.53 3.87
N THR A 77 -3.07 2.03 2.77
CA THR A 77 -2.42 2.04 1.45
C THR A 77 -3.00 3.19 0.63
N GLY A 78 -2.51 3.42 -0.58
CA GLY A 78 -3.01 4.53 -1.39
C GLY A 78 -2.69 4.47 -2.86
N ARG A 79 -3.08 5.55 -3.54
CA ARG A 79 -2.94 5.75 -4.97
C ARG A 79 -2.79 7.23 -5.30
N GLY A 80 -1.73 7.58 -6.02
CA GLY A 80 -1.61 8.88 -6.66
C GLY A 80 -2.30 8.93 -8.03
N PRO A 81 -3.43 9.64 -8.18
CA PRO A 81 -4.28 9.62 -9.38
C PRO A 81 -3.70 10.50 -10.50
N SER A 82 -2.75 9.94 -11.25
CA SER A 82 -2.10 10.61 -12.40
C SER A 82 -2.61 10.12 -13.77
N GLY A 83 -3.61 9.25 -13.77
CA GLY A 83 -4.18 8.58 -14.93
C GLY A 83 -4.92 7.30 -14.54
N HIS A 84 -5.34 6.53 -15.54
CA HIS A 84 -6.03 5.26 -15.32
C HIS A 84 -5.16 4.20 -14.63
N THR A 85 -5.82 3.28 -13.93
CA THR A 85 -5.18 2.16 -13.25
C THR A 85 -4.63 1.16 -14.28
N HIS A 86 -3.52 0.49 -13.95
CA HIS A 86 -2.94 -0.59 -14.75
C HIS A 86 -2.61 -1.76 -13.82
N MET A 87 -2.25 -2.92 -14.38
CA MET A 87 -2.02 -4.15 -13.59
C MET A 87 -1.01 -3.98 -12.45
N GLY A 88 0.05 -3.18 -12.63
CA GLY A 88 1.00 -2.90 -11.55
C GLY A 88 0.37 -2.21 -10.33
N HIS A 89 -0.63 -1.34 -10.53
CA HIS A 89 -1.26 -0.58 -9.46
C HIS A 89 -2.17 -1.46 -8.59
N ILE A 90 -2.82 -2.48 -9.18
CA ILE A 90 -3.77 -3.33 -8.46
C ILE A 90 -3.10 -4.42 -7.61
N ILE A 91 -1.82 -4.74 -7.85
CA ILE A 91 -1.08 -5.75 -7.07
C ILE A 91 -1.12 -5.48 -5.55
N PRO A 92 -0.74 -4.28 -5.06
CA PRO A 92 -0.86 -3.98 -3.64
C PRO A 92 -2.32 -4.03 -3.15
N TRP A 93 -3.28 -3.59 -3.95
CA TRP A 93 -4.69 -3.56 -3.54
C TRP A 93 -5.28 -4.97 -3.39
N ILE A 94 -4.98 -5.88 -4.31
CA ILE A 94 -5.38 -7.29 -4.20
C ILE A 94 -4.81 -7.91 -2.92
N PHE A 95 -3.56 -7.59 -2.60
CA PHE A 95 -2.93 -8.07 -1.37
C PHE A 95 -3.58 -7.48 -0.12
N THR A 96 -3.84 -6.16 -0.10
CA THR A 96 -4.55 -5.47 0.98
C THR A 96 -5.97 -6.01 1.16
N LYS A 97 -6.68 -6.33 0.08
CA LYS A 97 -8.01 -6.93 0.14
C LYS A 97 -7.96 -8.28 0.85
N TRP A 98 -7.00 -9.13 0.49
CA TRP A 98 -6.81 -10.41 1.19
C TRP A 98 -6.47 -10.22 2.67
N LEU A 99 -5.63 -9.24 3.02
CA LEU A 99 -5.33 -8.92 4.42
C LEU A 99 -6.59 -8.45 5.17
N GLN A 100 -7.39 -7.57 4.55
CA GLN A 100 -8.65 -7.09 5.13
C GLN A 100 -9.59 -8.25 5.43
N ASP A 101 -9.78 -9.16 4.48
CA ASP A 101 -10.65 -10.33 4.67
C ASP A 101 -10.13 -11.26 5.77
N ALA A 102 -8.81 -11.50 5.80
CA ALA A 102 -8.22 -12.49 6.69
C ALA A 102 -8.11 -12.02 8.15
N PHE A 103 -7.87 -10.72 8.35
CA PHE A 103 -7.72 -10.13 9.69
C PHE A 103 -8.95 -9.35 10.15
N ASP A 104 -9.97 -9.22 9.31
CA ASP A 104 -11.19 -8.47 9.59
C ASP A 104 -10.94 -6.99 9.98
N ALA A 105 -9.85 -6.41 9.44
CA ALA A 105 -9.30 -5.11 9.83
C ALA A 105 -9.92 -3.94 9.03
N PRO A 106 -10.07 -2.74 9.63
CA PRO A 106 -10.42 -1.54 8.88
C PRO A 106 -9.31 -1.14 7.90
N LEU A 107 -9.67 -0.57 6.76
CA LEU A 107 -8.78 -0.04 5.73
C LEU A 107 -9.01 1.45 5.53
N TYR A 108 -7.93 2.22 5.56
CA TYR A 108 -7.88 3.60 5.10
C TYR A 108 -7.13 3.64 3.77
N PHE A 109 -7.81 4.05 2.71
CA PHE A 109 -7.23 4.13 1.37
C PHE A 109 -7.11 5.59 0.93
N GLN A 110 -5.88 6.09 0.81
CA GLN A 110 -5.63 7.49 0.47
C GLN A 110 -5.45 7.68 -1.04
N ILE A 111 -6.11 8.68 -1.59
CA ILE A 111 -5.98 9.17 -2.95
C ILE A 111 -5.30 10.53 -2.89
N THR A 112 -4.03 10.58 -3.29
CA THR A 112 -3.15 11.75 -3.19
C THR A 112 -3.29 12.67 -4.42
N ASP A 113 -4.50 13.20 -4.62
CA ASP A 113 -4.85 14.03 -5.78
C ASP A 113 -4.16 15.39 -5.79
N ASP A 114 -3.86 15.91 -4.61
CA ASP A 114 -3.01 17.07 -4.37
C ASP A 114 -1.54 16.81 -4.75
N GLU A 115 -0.95 15.67 -4.39
CA GLU A 115 0.43 15.28 -4.75
C GLU A 115 0.60 15.28 -6.27
N LYS A 116 -0.35 14.69 -7.00
CA LYS A 116 -0.26 14.63 -8.47
C LYS A 116 -0.50 15.97 -9.12
N PHE A 117 -1.34 16.82 -8.55
CA PHE A 117 -1.49 18.21 -9.00
C PHE A 117 -0.19 19.01 -8.78
N LEU A 118 0.42 18.90 -7.60
CA LEU A 118 1.63 19.66 -7.25
C LEU A 118 2.89 19.17 -7.98
N CYS A 119 3.03 17.86 -8.21
CA CYS A 119 4.24 17.28 -8.79
C CYS A 119 4.20 17.11 -10.32
N LYS A 120 3.04 17.27 -10.98
CA LYS A 120 2.90 17.12 -12.43
C LYS A 120 2.38 18.42 -13.07
N PRO A 121 3.25 19.26 -13.64
CA PRO A 121 2.87 20.56 -14.21
C PRO A 121 1.81 20.52 -15.31
N LYS A 122 1.58 19.35 -15.93
CA LYS A 122 0.61 19.15 -17.00
C LYS A 122 -0.78 18.76 -16.50
N LEU A 123 -0.94 18.37 -15.23
CA LEU A 123 -2.22 17.95 -14.68
C LEU A 123 -2.90 19.12 -13.97
N THR A 124 -4.15 19.40 -14.32
CA THR A 124 -4.97 20.35 -13.58
C THR A 124 -5.59 19.69 -12.34
N LYS A 125 -6.08 20.52 -11.42
CA LYS A 125 -6.80 20.04 -10.24
C LYS A 125 -8.08 19.28 -10.60
N GLU A 126 -8.77 19.73 -11.65
CA GLU A 126 -9.98 19.09 -12.15
C GLU A 126 -9.69 17.70 -12.74
N GLU A 127 -8.55 17.56 -13.43
CA GLU A 127 -8.11 16.28 -13.98
C GLU A 127 -7.73 15.30 -12.88
N THR A 128 -6.95 15.71 -11.87
CA THR A 128 -6.60 14.82 -10.74
C THR A 128 -7.83 14.41 -9.95
N LYS A 129 -8.81 15.31 -9.78
CA LYS A 129 -10.10 14.98 -9.17
C LYS A 129 -10.89 13.96 -9.99
N LYS A 130 -10.93 14.09 -11.32
CA LYS A 130 -11.59 13.11 -12.20
C LYS A 130 -10.93 11.74 -12.08
N PHE A 131 -9.60 11.68 -12.15
CA PHE A 131 -8.86 10.43 -11.99
C PHE A 131 -9.03 9.83 -10.59
N SER A 132 -9.19 10.65 -9.55
CA SER A 132 -9.48 10.18 -8.20
C SER A 132 -10.78 9.38 -8.16
N TYR A 133 -11.84 9.92 -8.76
CA TYR A 133 -13.12 9.23 -8.84
C TYR A 133 -13.01 7.92 -9.62
N GLU A 134 -12.39 7.92 -10.80
CA GLU A 134 -12.22 6.71 -11.62
C GLU A 134 -11.36 5.64 -10.91
N ASN A 135 -10.24 6.04 -10.31
CA ASN A 135 -9.37 5.11 -9.57
C ASN A 135 -10.07 4.57 -8.30
N ALA A 136 -10.96 5.34 -7.67
CA ALA A 136 -11.80 4.85 -6.58
C ALA A 136 -12.79 3.77 -7.06
N LEU A 137 -13.35 3.90 -8.26
CA LEU A 137 -14.20 2.85 -8.85
C LEU A 137 -13.41 1.56 -9.09
N ASP A 138 -12.17 1.66 -9.59
CA ASP A 138 -11.29 0.50 -9.78
C ASP A 138 -10.98 -0.21 -8.45
N LEU A 139 -10.76 0.56 -7.38
CA LEU A 139 -10.57 0.01 -6.04
C LEU A 139 -11.83 -0.72 -5.55
N ILE A 140 -12.99 -0.07 -5.66
CA ILE A 140 -14.28 -0.65 -5.24
C ILE A 140 -14.58 -1.95 -6.01
N ALA A 141 -14.24 -1.99 -7.30
CA ALA A 141 -14.41 -3.18 -8.14
C ALA A 141 -13.63 -4.41 -7.65
N LEU A 142 -12.57 -4.24 -6.85
CA LEU A 142 -11.84 -5.36 -6.22
C LEU A 142 -12.61 -6.02 -5.07
N GLY A 143 -13.73 -5.45 -4.63
CA GLY A 143 -14.63 -6.06 -3.66
C GLY A 143 -14.15 -5.94 -2.21
N PHE A 144 -13.61 -4.78 -1.83
CA PHE A 144 -13.36 -4.44 -0.43
C PHE A 144 -14.67 -4.33 0.35
N ASN A 145 -14.62 -4.57 1.66
CA ASN A 145 -15.78 -4.43 2.54
C ASN A 145 -16.12 -2.93 2.73
N PRO A 146 -17.28 -2.43 2.25
CA PRO A 146 -17.62 -1.02 2.32
C PRO A 146 -17.86 -0.52 3.75
N LYS A 147 -18.20 -1.42 4.69
CA LYS A 147 -18.39 -1.05 6.11
C LYS A 147 -17.08 -0.84 6.86
N LYS A 148 -15.96 -1.29 6.27
CA LYS A 148 -14.63 -1.28 6.89
C LYS A 148 -13.58 -0.61 6.02
N THR A 149 -13.99 0.04 4.94
CA THR A 149 -13.08 0.70 4.00
C THR A 149 -13.44 2.17 3.89
N PHE A 150 -12.48 3.03 4.22
CA PHE A 150 -12.62 4.47 4.13
C PHE A 150 -11.68 5.01 3.05
N ILE A 151 -12.26 5.56 1.99
CA ILE A 151 -11.50 6.20 0.91
C ILE A 151 -11.35 7.68 1.24
N ILE A 152 -10.12 8.16 1.26
CA ILE A 152 -9.74 9.53 1.60
C ILE A 152 -9.24 10.18 0.31
N ILE A 153 -9.87 11.25 -0.14
CA ILE A 153 -9.34 12.11 -1.20
C ILE A 153 -8.72 13.33 -0.52
N ASP A 154 -7.44 13.57 -0.73
CA ASP A 154 -6.67 14.54 0.07
C ASP A 154 -7.23 15.95 -0.02
N THR A 155 -7.59 16.41 -1.22
CA THR A 155 -8.19 17.74 -1.36
C THR A 155 -9.55 17.86 -0.66
N GLU A 156 -10.35 16.78 -0.62
CA GLU A 156 -11.69 16.77 -0.01
C GLU A 156 -11.65 16.57 1.51
N TYR A 157 -10.65 15.83 2.01
CA TYR A 157 -10.47 15.55 3.44
C TYR A 157 -9.39 16.43 4.10
N SER A 158 -8.92 17.44 3.37
CA SER A 158 -7.85 18.37 3.75
C SER A 158 -8.01 18.98 5.14
N LYS A 159 -9.24 19.36 5.53
CA LYS A 159 -9.53 19.92 6.86
C LYS A 159 -9.06 19.01 8.02
N THR A 160 -9.20 17.70 7.84
CA THR A 160 -8.80 16.72 8.86
C THR A 160 -7.32 16.38 8.71
N LEU A 161 -6.86 16.09 7.48
CA LEU A 161 -5.49 15.65 7.23
C LEU A 161 -4.45 16.72 7.55
N TYR A 162 -4.71 17.97 7.17
CA TYR A 162 -3.74 19.05 7.30
C TYR A 162 -3.27 19.24 8.74
N ASN A 163 -4.22 19.24 9.69
CA ASN A 163 -3.90 19.40 11.11
C ASN A 163 -3.18 18.19 11.71
N ILE A 164 -3.32 16.99 11.13
CA ILE A 164 -2.58 15.79 11.55
C ILE A 164 -1.16 15.84 11.00
N ALA A 165 -0.98 16.30 9.76
CA ALA A 165 0.31 16.29 9.07
C ALA A 165 1.34 17.29 9.63
N ILE A 166 0.90 18.31 10.38
CA ILE A 166 1.75 19.36 10.95
C ILE A 166 1.95 19.26 12.47
N GLN A 167 1.48 18.16 13.08
CA GLN A 167 1.76 17.84 14.50
C GLN A 167 3.15 17.23 14.65
#